data_AF-H8K653-F1
#
_entry.id   AF-H8K653-F1
#
_cell.length_a   1.000
_cell.length_b   1.000
_cell.length_c   1.000
_cell.angle_alpha   90.00
_cell.angle_beta   90.00
_cell.angle_gamma   90.00
#
_symmetry.space_group_name_H-M   'P 1'
#
loop_
_entity.id
_entity.type
_entity.pdbx_description
1 polymer ?
#
loop_
_entity_poly.entity_id
_entity_poly.type
_entity_poly.pdbx_seq_one_letter_code
_entity_poly.pdbx_strand_id
1 'polypeptide(L)'
;MRNILVHKDLLPMSELLQVMAARYDHMVRKIIPAMASGVTVICDRFIDSTACYQGLEIEEGMELVYSLHKKLMLSIMPDITFFIDIEPKIVMERVKARNGSDGNSSNNNRFDIKDLDYYKKIHNGFRTLA
;
A
#
# COMPACT_ATOMS: atom_id res chain seq x y z
N MET A 1 -2.66 -0.54 -16.25
CA MET A 1 -2.62 0.32 -15.04
C MET A 1 -1.23 0.45 -14.41
N ARG A 2 -0.40 -0.62 -14.34
CA ARG A 2 0.94 -0.57 -13.73
C ARG A 2 1.87 0.53 -14.28
N ASN A 3 1.82 0.83 -15.59
CA ASN A 3 2.68 1.86 -16.20
C ASN A 3 2.35 3.31 -15.80
N ILE A 4 1.16 3.60 -15.24
CA ILE A 4 0.84 4.94 -14.73
C ILE A 4 1.39 5.14 -13.31
N LEU A 5 1.38 4.07 -12.50
CA LEU A 5 1.90 4.08 -11.11
C LEU A 5 3.41 4.33 -11.04
N VAL A 6 4.15 3.96 -12.08
CA VAL A 6 5.62 3.97 -12.07
C VAL A 6 6.22 5.21 -12.74
N HIS A 7 5.45 5.98 -13.54
CA HIS A 7 6.03 6.96 -14.48
C HIS A 7 5.45 8.38 -14.50
N LYS A 8 4.61 8.81 -13.55
CA LYS A 8 4.16 10.22 -13.49
C LYS A 8 4.21 10.81 -12.08
N ASP A 9 4.62 12.07 -11.97
CA ASP A 9 4.41 12.94 -10.80
C ASP A 9 2.91 13.17 -10.62
N LEU A 10 2.23 12.25 -9.95
CA LEU A 10 0.84 12.38 -9.55
C LEU A 10 0.75 13.22 -8.27
N LEU A 11 -0.30 14.04 -8.18
CA LEU A 11 -0.71 14.61 -6.90
C LEU A 11 -1.10 13.48 -5.92
N PRO A 12 -0.88 13.64 -4.61
CA PRO A 12 -1.18 12.60 -3.62
C PRO A 12 -2.59 12.02 -3.71
N MET A 13 -3.59 12.88 -3.91
CA MET A 13 -4.99 12.45 -4.10
C MET A 13 -5.18 11.60 -5.36
N SER A 14 -4.50 11.96 -6.47
CA SER A 14 -4.58 11.20 -7.71
C SER A 14 -3.96 9.80 -7.57
N GLU A 15 -2.86 9.69 -6.81
CA GLU A 15 -2.25 8.39 -6.48
C GLU A 15 -3.20 7.55 -5.60
N LEU A 16 -3.75 8.14 -4.54
CA LEU A 16 -4.73 7.50 -3.66
C LEU A 16 -5.91 6.92 -4.44
N LEU A 17 -6.53 7.71 -5.31
CA LEU A 17 -7.69 7.29 -6.08
C LEU A 17 -7.36 6.15 -7.07
N GLN A 18 -6.16 6.12 -7.64
CA GLN A 18 -5.74 5.01 -8.49
C GLN A 18 -5.54 3.72 -7.70
N VAL A 19 -4.95 3.79 -6.51
CA VAL A 19 -4.82 2.64 -5.62
C VAL A 19 -6.20 2.14 -5.17
N MET A 20 -7.13 3.04 -4.86
CA MET A 20 -8.53 2.69 -4.54
C MET A 20 -9.23 1.98 -5.73
N ALA A 21 -9.07 2.51 -6.94
CA ALA A 21 -9.65 1.91 -8.14
C ALA A 21 -9.10 0.51 -8.40
N ALA A 22 -7.77 0.32 -8.27
CA ALA A 22 -7.14 -0.98 -8.41
C ALA A 22 -7.61 -1.97 -7.33
N ARG A 23 -7.78 -1.52 -6.08
CA ARG A 23 -8.37 -2.33 -5.01
C ARG A 23 -9.79 -2.76 -5.34
N TYR A 24 -10.63 -1.85 -5.83
CA TYR A 24 -12.02 -2.15 -6.15
C TYR A 24 -12.11 -3.27 -7.18
N ASP A 25 -11.36 -3.13 -8.27
CA ASP A 25 -11.32 -4.14 -9.33
C ASP A 25 -10.81 -5.49 -8.80
N HIS A 26 -9.75 -5.49 -7.98
CA HIS A 26 -9.24 -6.72 -7.36
C HIS A 26 -10.25 -7.37 -6.41
N MET A 27 -10.97 -6.57 -5.61
CA MET A 27 -11.96 -7.06 -4.67
C MET A 27 -13.12 -7.74 -5.39
N VAL A 28 -13.73 -7.04 -6.37
CA VAL A 28 -14.90 -7.55 -7.10
C VAL A 28 -14.55 -8.76 -7.95
N ARG A 29 -13.38 -8.77 -8.61
CA ARG A 29 -13.03 -9.84 -9.55
C ARG A 29 -12.40 -11.06 -8.91
N LYS A 30 -11.77 -10.93 -7.73
CA LYS A 30 -10.97 -12.00 -7.12
C LYS A 30 -11.34 -12.29 -5.68
N ILE A 31 -11.30 -11.27 -4.81
CA ILE A 31 -11.43 -11.49 -3.36
C ILE A 31 -12.86 -11.92 -3.00
N ILE A 32 -13.88 -11.15 -3.42
CA ILE A 32 -15.28 -11.44 -3.09
C ILE A 32 -15.72 -12.81 -3.64
N PRO A 33 -15.43 -13.17 -4.91
CA PRO A 33 -15.75 -14.51 -5.41
C PRO A 33 -15.05 -15.64 -4.62
N ALA A 34 -13.78 -15.46 -4.24
CA ALA A 34 -13.05 -16.46 -3.46
C ALA A 34 -13.61 -16.61 -2.03
N MET A 35 -13.94 -15.50 -1.37
CA MET A 35 -14.61 -15.54 -0.07
C MET A 35 -15.96 -16.25 -0.16
N ALA A 36 -16.75 -15.96 -1.21
CA ALA A 36 -18.04 -16.59 -1.44
C ALA A 36 -17.94 -18.10 -1.71
N SER A 37 -16.79 -18.58 -2.22
CA SER A 37 -16.51 -20.01 -2.38
C SER A 37 -16.00 -20.68 -1.09
N GLY A 38 -15.96 -19.97 0.04
CA GLY A 38 -15.57 -20.51 1.34
C GLY A 38 -14.07 -20.75 1.52
N VAL A 39 -13.21 -20.14 0.68
CA VAL A 39 -11.75 -20.27 0.85
C VAL A 39 -11.16 -19.11 1.63
N THR A 40 -10.07 -19.37 2.35
CA THR A 40 -9.27 -18.33 2.98
C THR A 40 -8.50 -17.53 1.92
N VAL A 41 -8.64 -16.22 1.95
CA VAL A 41 -7.90 -15.30 1.06
C VAL A 41 -6.74 -14.69 1.83
N ILE A 42 -5.51 -14.90 1.33
CA ILE A 42 -4.31 -14.21 1.82
C ILE A 42 -3.96 -13.11 0.82
N CYS A 43 -3.94 -11.85 1.26
CA CYS A 43 -3.59 -10.71 0.42
C CYS A 43 -2.28 -10.10 0.91
N ASP A 44 -1.29 -9.97 0.01
CA ASP A 44 -0.11 -9.14 0.26
C ASP A 44 -0.51 -7.68 0.12
N ARG A 45 -0.60 -7.01 1.29
CA ARG A 45 -1.10 -5.63 1.50
C ARG A 45 -2.59 -5.46 1.27
N PHE A 46 -3.19 -4.54 2.04
CA PHE A 46 -4.59 -4.16 1.90
C PHE A 46 -4.81 -2.69 2.29
N ILE A 47 -5.94 -2.36 2.93
CA ILE A 47 -6.35 -0.98 3.22
C ILE A 47 -5.36 -0.24 4.13
N ASP A 48 -4.82 -0.91 5.15
CA ASP A 48 -3.86 -0.32 6.11
C ASP A 48 -2.59 0.16 5.39
N SER A 49 -2.16 -0.56 4.36
CA SER A 49 -1.05 -0.11 3.52
C SER A 49 -1.38 1.19 2.78
N THR A 50 -2.59 1.37 2.29
CA THR A 50 -2.93 2.65 1.64
C THR A 50 -3.06 3.79 2.64
N ALA A 51 -3.54 3.51 3.85
CA ALA A 51 -3.58 4.49 4.92
C ALA A 51 -2.15 4.97 5.26
N CYS A 52 -1.20 4.06 5.42
CA CYS A 52 0.17 4.45 5.75
C CYS A 52 0.94 5.05 4.57
N TYR A 53 0.83 4.52 3.34
CA TYR A 53 1.64 4.97 2.21
C TYR A 53 1.10 6.22 1.50
N GLN A 54 -0.21 6.28 1.26
CA GLN A 54 -0.84 7.43 0.59
C GLN A 54 -1.52 8.37 1.58
N GLY A 55 -2.13 7.82 2.65
CA GLY A 55 -2.84 8.63 3.64
C GLY A 55 -1.94 9.56 4.43
N LEU A 56 -0.69 9.19 4.73
CA LEU A 56 0.24 10.09 5.44
C LEU A 56 0.74 11.29 4.62
N GLU A 57 0.50 11.29 3.30
CA GLU A 57 0.87 12.39 2.39
C GLU A 57 -0.30 13.39 2.18
N ILE A 58 -1.43 13.17 2.86
CA ILE A 58 -2.66 13.97 2.76
C ILE A 58 -3.11 14.35 4.17
N GLU A 59 -3.52 15.59 4.38
CA GLU A 59 -4.12 16.04 5.64
C GLU A 59 -5.38 15.20 5.96
N GLU A 60 -5.48 14.68 7.18
CA GLU A 60 -6.52 13.72 7.60
C GLU A 60 -6.61 12.48 6.67
N GLY A 61 -5.52 12.16 5.97
CA GLY A 61 -5.55 11.22 4.85
C GLY A 61 -5.81 9.76 5.25
N MET A 62 -5.40 9.33 6.45
CA MET A 62 -5.73 7.99 6.93
C MET A 62 -7.24 7.81 7.12
N GLU A 63 -7.92 8.79 7.72
CA GLU A 63 -9.37 8.78 7.91
C GLU A 63 -10.10 8.83 6.57
N LEU A 64 -9.62 9.68 5.65
CA LEU A 64 -10.11 9.73 4.28
C LEU A 64 -10.03 8.35 3.60
N VAL A 65 -8.89 7.67 3.70
CA VAL A 65 -8.67 6.33 3.11
C VAL A 65 -9.70 5.32 3.62
N TYR A 66 -9.88 5.21 4.94
CA TYR A 66 -10.86 4.29 5.52
C TYR A 66 -12.29 4.68 5.14
N SER A 67 -12.61 5.97 5.10
CA SER A 67 -13.95 6.44 4.72
C SER A 67 -14.29 6.08 3.26
N LEU A 68 -13.33 6.23 2.34
CA LEU A 68 -13.46 5.86 0.93
C LEU A 68 -13.61 4.36 0.79
N HIS A 69 -12.79 3.58 1.48
CA HIS A 69 -12.88 2.12 1.47
C HIS A 69 -14.24 1.63 1.97
N LYS A 70 -14.72 2.17 3.09
CA LYS A 70 -16.03 1.82 3.64
C LYS A 70 -17.17 2.08 2.65
N LYS A 71 -17.12 3.23 1.95
CA LYS A 71 -18.11 3.62 0.94
C LYS A 71 -18.05 2.77 -0.33
N LEU A 72 -16.85 2.46 -0.82
CA LEU A 72 -16.66 1.81 -2.13
C LEU A 72 -16.65 0.28 -2.06
N MET A 73 -16.27 -0.31 -0.92
CA MET A 73 -15.94 -1.74 -0.81
C MET A 73 -16.93 -2.52 0.06
N LEU A 74 -18.20 -2.07 0.13
CA LEU A 74 -19.25 -2.71 0.93
C LEU A 74 -18.87 -2.91 2.41
N SER A 75 -18.02 -2.05 2.95
CA SER A 75 -17.45 -2.17 4.31
C SER A 75 -16.70 -3.48 4.60
N ILE A 76 -16.27 -4.24 3.58
CA ILE A 76 -15.49 -5.47 3.75
C ILE A 76 -14.10 -5.11 4.26
N MET A 77 -13.72 -5.69 5.40
CA MET A 77 -12.40 -5.55 6.03
C MET A 77 -11.76 -6.94 6.20
N PRO A 78 -10.42 -7.04 6.27
CA PRO A 78 -9.76 -8.28 6.65
C PRO A 78 -10.20 -8.71 8.06
N ASP A 79 -10.40 -10.00 8.27
CA ASP A 79 -10.63 -10.56 9.60
C ASP A 79 -9.36 -10.47 10.47
N ILE A 80 -8.19 -10.61 9.85
CA ILE A 80 -6.88 -10.58 10.50
C ILE A 80 -5.90 -9.84 9.58
N THR A 81 -5.15 -8.89 10.14
CA THR A 81 -4.00 -8.25 9.49
C THR A 81 -2.72 -8.63 10.25
N PHE A 82 -1.71 -9.11 9.53
CA PHE A 82 -0.38 -9.35 10.09
C PHE A 82 0.55 -8.18 9.78
N PHE A 83 0.94 -7.43 10.81
CA PHE A 83 1.99 -6.43 10.70
C PHE A 83 3.36 -7.05 10.97
N ILE A 84 4.22 -7.06 9.96
CA ILE A 84 5.61 -7.53 10.09
C ILE A 84 6.46 -6.36 10.58
N ASP A 85 6.55 -6.22 11.91
CA ASP A 85 7.28 -5.15 12.57
C ASP A 85 8.81 -5.33 12.44
N ILE A 86 9.42 -4.49 11.61
CA ILE A 86 10.86 -4.52 11.30
C ILE A 86 11.40 -3.09 11.36
N GLU A 87 12.58 -2.92 11.95
CA GLU A 87 13.24 -1.63 12.00
C GLU A 87 13.43 -1.00 10.59
N PRO A 88 13.11 0.30 10.41
CA PRO A 88 13.22 0.97 9.12
C PRO A 88 14.59 0.86 8.43
N LYS A 89 15.68 0.80 9.22
CA LYS A 89 17.05 0.63 8.69
C LYS A 89 17.22 -0.71 7.98
N ILE A 90 16.72 -1.80 8.59
CA ILE A 90 16.77 -3.15 8.01
C ILE A 90 15.91 -3.21 6.74
N VAL A 91 14.75 -2.56 6.73
CA VAL A 91 13.90 -2.44 5.53
C VAL A 91 14.68 -1.78 4.39
N MET A 92 15.36 -0.66 4.66
CA MET A 92 16.15 0.05 3.67
C MET A 92 17.31 -0.80 3.13
N GLU A 93 18.00 -1.55 3.98
CA GLU A 93 19.06 -2.49 3.55
C GLU A 93 18.52 -3.58 2.63
N ARG A 94 17.36 -4.17 2.97
CA ARG A 94 16.71 -5.20 2.14
C ARG A 94 16.24 -4.65 0.79
N VAL A 95 15.71 -3.43 0.76
CA VAL A 95 15.32 -2.75 -0.48
C VAL A 95 16.54 -2.51 -1.37
N LYS A 96 17.64 -2.00 -0.80
CA LYS A 96 18.91 -1.81 -1.53
C LYS A 96 19.46 -3.12 -2.09
N ALA A 97 19.48 -4.18 -1.28
CA ALA A 97 19.95 -5.50 -1.71
C ALA A 97 19.09 -6.08 -2.85
N ARG A 98 17.75 -5.88 -2.80
CA ARG A 98 16.83 -6.33 -3.85
C ARG A 98 17.03 -5.60 -5.17
N ASN A 99 17.39 -4.31 -5.13
CA ASN A 99 17.53 -3.47 -6.31
C ASN A 99 18.91 -3.61 -7.00
N GLY A 100 19.88 -4.26 -6.33
CA GLY A 100 21.19 -4.62 -6.89
C GLY A 100 22.22 -3.48 -6.93
N SER A 101 23.50 -3.84 -6.92
CA SER A 101 24.68 -2.96 -7.09
C SER A 101 24.83 -2.43 -8.53
N ASP A 102 24.08 -3.00 -9.47
CA ASP A 102 24.09 -2.61 -10.88
C ASP A 102 22.96 -1.62 -11.12
N GLY A 103 23.31 -0.35 -11.33
CA GLY A 103 22.41 0.76 -11.68
C GLY A 103 21.69 0.60 -13.04
N ASN A 104 21.40 -0.64 -13.46
CA ASN A 104 20.75 -1.02 -14.71
C ASN A 104 19.49 -1.88 -14.52
N SER A 105 18.93 -1.98 -13.31
CA SER A 105 17.52 -2.37 -13.20
C SER A 105 16.65 -1.19 -13.60
N SER A 106 16.20 -1.19 -14.86
CA SER A 106 15.24 -0.28 -15.49
C SER A 106 13.83 -0.32 -14.89
N ASN A 107 13.74 -0.50 -13.57
CA ASN A 107 12.51 -0.48 -12.80
C ASN A 107 12.70 0.44 -11.60
N ASN A 108 13.09 1.70 -11.86
CA ASN A 108 13.06 2.80 -10.90
C ASN A 108 11.60 3.02 -10.45
N ASN A 109 11.12 2.16 -9.56
CA ASN A 109 9.85 2.34 -8.91
C ASN A 109 10.04 3.49 -7.91
N ARG A 110 9.23 4.54 -7.98
CA ARG A 110 9.36 5.75 -7.14
C ARG A 110 9.39 5.45 -5.62
N PHE A 111 8.88 4.30 -5.21
CA PHE A 111 8.95 3.81 -3.82
C PHE A 111 10.33 3.34 -3.36
N ASP A 112 11.26 3.10 -4.28
CA ASP A 112 12.62 2.62 -3.99
C ASP A 112 13.64 3.77 -3.80
N ILE A 113 13.25 5.02 -4.07
CA ILE A 113 14.05 6.23 -3.82
C ILE A 113 13.40 7.04 -2.69
N LYS A 114 13.38 6.48 -1.48
CA LYS A 114 12.87 7.15 -0.28
C LYS A 114 13.90 7.05 0.84
N ASP A 115 14.02 8.13 1.61
CA ASP A 115 14.99 8.21 2.71
C ASP A 115 14.53 7.44 3.96
N LEU A 116 15.41 7.36 4.95
CA LEU A 116 15.12 6.67 6.21
C LEU A 116 13.92 7.29 6.94
N ASP A 117 13.73 8.60 6.84
CA ASP A 117 12.66 9.30 7.55
C ASP A 117 11.29 8.98 6.94
N TYR A 118 11.21 8.77 5.63
CA TYR A 118 10.02 8.21 4.99
C TYR A 118 9.68 6.83 5.57
N TYR A 119 10.63 5.89 5.62
CA TYR A 119 10.36 4.55 6.16
C TYR A 119 9.98 4.59 7.66
N LYS A 120 10.56 5.51 8.45
CA LYS A 120 10.13 5.74 9.84
C LYS A 120 8.69 6.24 9.92
N LYS A 121 8.28 7.19 9.06
CA LYS A 121 6.89 7.68 9.02
C LYS A 121 5.92 6.55 8.73
N ILE A 122 6.20 5.72 7.71
CA ILE A 122 5.39 4.56 7.35
C ILE A 122 5.31 3.57 8.52
N HIS A 123 6.46 3.22 9.11
CA HIS A 123 6.53 2.29 10.25
C HIS A 123 5.72 2.78 11.44
N ASN A 124 5.87 4.06 11.81
CA ASN A 124 5.06 4.68 12.87
C ASN A 124 3.56 4.65 12.52
N GLY A 125 3.20 4.92 11.27
CA GLY A 125 1.82 4.79 10.80
C GLY A 125 1.24 3.40 11.07
N PHE A 126 1.95 2.34 10.69
CA PHE A 126 1.51 0.97 10.98
C PHE A 126 1.46 0.67 12.49
N ARG A 127 2.41 1.18 13.27
CA ARG A 127 2.41 1.03 14.74
C ARG A 127 1.19 1.66 15.40
N THR A 128 0.61 2.71 14.83
CA THR A 128 -0.63 3.33 15.36
C THR A 128 -1.89 2.52 15.07
N LEU A 129 -1.83 1.60 14.10
CA LEU A 129 -2.95 0.73 13.71
C LEU A 129 -2.94 -0.63 14.44
N ALA A 130 -1.85 -0.95 15.13
CA ALA A 130 -1.59 -2.24 15.77
C ALA A 130 -1.99 -2.29 17.24
#